data_AF-M7P9S6-F1
#
_entry.id   AF-M7P9S6-F1
#
_cell.length_a   1.000
_cell.length_b   1.000
_cell.length_c   1.000
_cell.angle_alpha   90.00
_cell.angle_beta   90.00
_cell.angle_gamma   90.00
#
_symmetry.space_group_name_H-M   'P 1'
#
loop_
_entity.id
_entity.type
_entity.pdbx_description
1 polymer ?
#
loop_
_entity_poly.entity_id
_entity_poly.type
_entity_poly.pdbx_seq_one_letter_code
_entity_poly.pdbx_strand_id
1 'polypeptide(L)'
;MDVRKIGGVLLIILIILIIGYIIYDFSKNTTYEELVTNLIAENETVEQISFYSDVPYMTNTVHTEIHDQDLIREIMTTDMKMKRISPYDFPAITSTMVIQTDRQDYKVGFDANSIMIGSDRYMVTDDYLNAIERVLIREDLEWEIIEYTPFAW
;
A
#
# COMPACT_ATOMS: atom_id res chain seq x y z
N MET A 1 -31.48 38.19 23.80
CA MET A 1 -30.56 37.04 23.62
C MET A 1 -29.17 37.63 23.48
N ASP A 2 -28.26 37.28 24.37
CA ASP A 2 -26.99 38.01 24.56
C ASP A 2 -25.99 37.63 23.46
N VAL A 3 -25.58 38.59 22.63
CA VAL A 3 -24.72 38.39 21.44
C VAL A 3 -23.40 37.70 21.82
N ARG A 4 -22.93 37.93 23.06
CA ARG A 4 -21.74 37.27 23.64
C ARG A 4 -21.93 35.76 23.84
N LYS A 5 -23.14 35.31 24.20
CA LYS A 5 -23.48 33.89 24.33
C LYS A 5 -23.59 33.21 22.97
N ILE A 6 -24.11 33.91 21.96
CA ILE A 6 -24.21 33.40 20.59
C ILE A 6 -22.81 33.23 19.97
N GLY A 7 -21.91 34.22 20.17
CA GLY A 7 -20.53 34.14 19.71
C GLY A 7 -19.74 33.00 20.36
N GLY A 8 -19.94 32.75 21.66
CA GLY A 8 -19.31 31.61 22.35
C GLY A 8 -19.77 30.25 21.83
N VAL A 9 -21.06 30.09 21.51
CA VAL A 9 -21.59 28.83 20.95
C VAL A 9 -21.06 28.58 19.54
N LEU A 10 -20.99 29.61 18.69
CA LEU A 10 -20.43 29.50 17.33
C LEU A 10 -18.94 29.09 17.36
N LEU A 11 -18.15 29.64 18.29
CA LEU A 11 -16.74 29.28 18.45
C LEU A 11 -16.57 27.81 18.85
N ILE A 12 -17.41 27.31 19.76
CA ILE A 12 -17.36 25.91 20.21
C ILE A 12 -17.69 24.97 19.04
N ILE A 13 -18.72 25.29 18.24
CA ILE A 13 -19.07 24.50 17.05
C ILE A 13 -17.90 24.48 16.05
N LEU A 14 -17.26 25.63 15.81
CA LEU A 14 -16.10 25.72 14.92
C LEU A 14 -14.93 24.84 15.41
N ILE A 15 -14.64 24.85 16.71
CA ILE A 15 -13.59 24.01 17.30
C ILE A 15 -13.91 22.52 17.14
N ILE A 16 -15.16 22.10 17.37
CA ILE A 16 -15.58 20.71 17.19
C ILE A 16 -15.42 20.28 15.72
N LEU A 17 -15.77 21.14 14.76
CA LEU A 17 -15.60 20.86 13.35
C LEU A 17 -14.12 20.74 12.95
N ILE A 18 -13.26 21.61 13.48
CA ILE A 18 -11.81 21.55 13.22
C ILE A 18 -11.21 20.26 13.80
N ILE A 19 -11.52 19.94 15.06
CA ILE A 19 -11.03 18.72 15.71
C ILE A 19 -11.56 17.49 14.98
N GLY A 20 -12.84 17.47 14.60
CA GLY A 20 -13.44 16.39 13.83
C GLY A 20 -12.77 16.19 12.48
N TYR A 21 -12.45 17.28 11.77
CA TYR A 21 -11.70 17.22 10.52
C TYR A 21 -10.29 16.68 10.71
N ILE A 22 -9.57 17.12 11.75
CA ILE A 22 -8.21 16.63 12.06
C ILE A 22 -8.24 15.13 12.37
N ILE A 23 -9.17 14.66 13.21
CA ILE A 23 -9.31 13.23 13.53
C ILE A 23 -9.65 12.41 12.27
N TYR A 24 -10.53 12.94 11.41
CA TYR A 24 -10.90 12.30 10.15
C TYR A 24 -9.74 12.23 9.15
N ASP A 25 -8.85 13.23 9.11
CA ASP A 25 -7.68 13.20 8.23
C ASP A 25 -6.59 12.27 8.78
N PHE A 26 -6.40 12.24 10.11
CA PHE A 26 -5.47 11.31 10.77
C PHE A 26 -5.89 9.85 10.65
N SER A 27 -7.20 9.54 10.65
CA SER A 27 -7.69 8.16 10.49
C SER A 27 -7.42 7.56 9.11
N LYS A 28 -6.94 8.36 8.15
CA LYS A 28 -6.52 7.89 6.82
C LYS A 28 -5.05 7.50 6.76
N ASN A 29 -4.28 7.75 7.83
CA ASN A 29 -2.90 7.31 7.92
C ASN A 29 -2.85 5.86 8.43
N THR A 30 -1.97 5.06 7.84
CA THR A 30 -1.74 3.67 8.21
C THR A 30 -0.29 3.29 7.87
N THR A 31 0.17 2.14 8.35
CA THR A 31 1.45 1.57 7.95
C THR A 31 1.27 0.41 6.98
N TYR A 32 2.33 0.07 6.26
CA TYR A 32 2.32 -1.08 5.36
C TYR A 32 2.14 -2.41 6.10
N GLU A 33 2.87 -2.57 7.21
CA GLU A 33 2.73 -3.75 8.08
C GLU A 33 1.29 -3.93 8.56
N GLU A 34 0.60 -2.85 8.97
CA GLU A 34 -0.82 -2.91 9.34
C GLU A 34 -1.70 -3.35 8.17
N LEU A 35 -1.48 -2.82 6.97
CA LEU A 35 -2.28 -3.19 5.79
C LEU A 35 -2.11 -4.66 5.43
N VAL A 36 -0.87 -5.14 5.40
CA VAL A 36 -0.58 -6.51 4.99
C VAL A 36 -0.98 -7.52 6.07
N THR A 37 -0.80 -7.19 7.36
CA THR A 37 -1.28 -8.03 8.47
C THR A 37 -2.81 -8.12 8.50
N ASN A 38 -3.53 -7.06 8.09
CA ASN A 38 -4.99 -7.12 7.94
C ASN A 38 -5.44 -7.92 6.71
N LEU A 39 -4.56 -8.07 5.72
CA LEU A 39 -4.84 -8.82 4.49
C LEU A 39 -4.75 -10.34 4.74
N ILE A 40 -3.74 -10.78 5.49
CA ILE A 40 -3.44 -12.18 5.75
C ILE A 40 -3.98 -12.58 7.13
N ALA A 41 -4.73 -13.67 7.22
CA ALA A 41 -5.25 -14.11 8.51
C ALA A 41 -4.11 -14.52 9.47
N GLU A 42 -4.28 -14.30 10.78
CA GLU A 42 -3.26 -14.62 11.81
C GLU A 42 -2.79 -16.09 11.82
N ASN A 43 -3.55 -16.99 11.20
CA ASN A 43 -3.27 -18.42 11.14
C ASN A 43 -2.89 -18.91 9.74
N GLU A 44 -2.54 -18.01 8.84
CA GLU A 44 -1.98 -18.31 7.52
C GLU A 44 -0.46 -18.13 7.54
N THR A 45 0.24 -18.99 6.81
CA THR A 45 1.70 -18.93 6.67
C THR A 45 2.05 -18.52 5.25
N VAL A 46 2.90 -17.50 5.10
CA VAL A 46 3.39 -17.06 3.79
C VAL A 46 4.47 -18.04 3.31
N GLU A 47 4.22 -18.71 2.20
CA GLU A 47 5.13 -19.70 1.62
C GLU A 47 6.07 -19.07 0.58
N GLN A 48 5.57 -18.08 -0.16
CA GLN A 48 6.26 -17.45 -1.28
C GLN A 48 5.72 -16.04 -1.54
N ILE A 49 6.57 -15.16 -2.07
CA ILE A 49 6.15 -13.90 -2.68
C ILE A 49 6.66 -13.85 -4.12
N SER A 50 5.76 -13.62 -5.07
CA SER A 50 6.13 -13.37 -6.47
C SER A 50 5.96 -11.90 -6.83
N PHE A 51 6.90 -11.35 -7.58
CA PHE A 51 6.84 -9.99 -8.11
C PHE A 51 6.73 -10.00 -9.62
N TYR A 52 5.87 -9.14 -10.14
CA TYR A 52 5.64 -8.93 -11.56
C TYR A 52 5.79 -7.43 -11.83
N SER A 53 6.67 -7.02 -12.73
CA SER A 53 6.86 -5.60 -13.05
C SER A 53 6.88 -5.37 -14.56
N ASP A 54 6.17 -4.33 -15.01
CA ASP A 54 6.16 -3.94 -16.40
C ASP A 54 7.52 -3.38 -16.81
N VAL A 55 8.06 -3.83 -17.93
CA VAL A 55 9.29 -3.25 -18.47
C VAL A 55 8.96 -2.11 -19.42
N PRO A 56 9.38 -0.86 -19.13
CA PRO A 56 9.10 0.27 -20.00
C PRO A 56 9.51 -0.01 -21.45
N TYR A 57 8.62 0.31 -22.39
CA TYR A 57 8.85 0.17 -23.84
C TYR A 57 8.97 -1.26 -24.37
N MET A 58 8.81 -2.28 -23.52
CA MET A 58 8.67 -3.67 -23.94
C MET A 58 7.27 -4.15 -23.58
N THR A 59 6.62 -4.93 -24.45
CA THR A 59 5.33 -5.58 -24.14
C THR A 59 5.51 -6.81 -23.22
N ASN A 60 6.56 -6.81 -22.42
CA ASN A 60 6.99 -7.94 -21.60
C ASN A 60 6.99 -7.51 -20.14
N THR A 61 6.70 -8.47 -19.27
CA THR A 61 6.76 -8.30 -17.81
C THR A 61 7.97 -9.09 -17.31
N VAL A 62 8.64 -8.59 -16.28
CA VAL A 62 9.63 -9.37 -15.54
C VAL A 62 9.01 -9.98 -14.30
N HIS A 63 9.48 -11.16 -13.95
CA HIS A 63 8.98 -11.95 -12.85
C HIS A 63 10.12 -12.47 -11.99
N THR A 64 9.92 -12.50 -10.66
CA THR A 64 10.81 -13.19 -9.74
C THR A 64 10.01 -13.78 -8.58
N GLU A 65 10.52 -14.88 -8.02
CA GLU A 65 9.91 -15.61 -6.90
C GLU A 65 10.85 -15.61 -5.71
N ILE A 66 10.32 -15.26 -4.54
CA ILE A 66 11.06 -15.21 -3.29
C ILE A 66 10.52 -16.29 -2.37
N HIS A 67 11.38 -17.26 -2.03
CA HIS A 67 11.11 -18.30 -1.04
C HIS A 67 11.91 -18.10 0.25
N ASP A 68 12.87 -17.18 0.26
CA ASP A 68 13.67 -16.86 1.45
C ASP A 68 12.77 -16.23 2.53
N GLN A 69 12.64 -16.92 3.65
CA GLN A 69 11.74 -16.54 4.74
C GLN A 69 12.19 -15.26 5.47
N ASP A 70 13.48 -14.96 5.50
CA ASP A 70 13.98 -13.73 6.10
C ASP A 70 13.71 -12.52 5.19
N LEU A 71 13.87 -12.71 3.87
CA LEU A 71 13.51 -11.68 2.89
C LEU A 71 11.99 -11.45 2.81
N ILE A 72 11.20 -12.53 2.84
CA ILE A 72 9.74 -12.44 2.96
C ILE A 72 9.38 -11.63 4.21
N ARG A 73 9.96 -11.95 5.38
CA ARG A 73 9.69 -11.20 6.61
C ARG A 73 10.03 -9.71 6.44
N GLU A 74 11.20 -9.38 5.87
CA GLU A 74 11.60 -7.99 5.66
C GLU A 74 10.62 -7.22 4.75
N ILE A 75 10.18 -7.85 3.66
CA ILE A 75 9.17 -7.27 2.76
C ILE A 75 7.89 -6.99 3.55
N MET A 76 7.40 -7.98 4.30
CA MET A 76 6.12 -7.92 5.02
C MET A 76 6.11 -6.91 6.17
N THR A 77 7.25 -6.68 6.82
CA THR A 77 7.39 -5.77 7.97
C THR A 77 8.09 -4.45 7.61
N THR A 78 8.14 -4.11 6.32
CA THR A 78 8.80 -2.90 5.87
C THR A 78 8.10 -1.65 6.42
N ASP A 79 8.87 -0.76 7.06
CA ASP A 79 8.35 0.50 7.58
C ASP A 79 8.05 1.47 6.42
N MET A 80 6.77 1.78 6.26
CA MET A 80 6.27 2.67 5.24
C MET A 80 4.94 3.25 5.69
N LYS A 81 4.91 4.57 5.88
CA LYS A 81 3.69 5.30 6.19
C LYS A 81 2.95 5.68 4.93
N MET A 82 1.64 5.55 5.00
CA MET A 82 0.77 5.79 3.88
C MET A 82 -0.50 6.51 4.29
N LYS A 83 -1.10 7.21 3.32
CA LYS A 83 -2.40 7.84 3.44
C LYS A 83 -3.35 7.26 2.42
N ARG A 84 -4.53 6.80 2.87
CA ARG A 84 -5.59 6.35 1.95
C ARG A 84 -6.06 7.52 1.07
N ILE A 85 -6.03 7.32 -0.23
CA ILE A 85 -6.46 8.29 -1.25
C ILE A 85 -7.80 7.91 -1.86
N SER A 86 -8.36 8.82 -2.66
CA SER A 86 -9.63 8.56 -3.34
C SER A 86 -9.47 7.40 -4.31
N PRO A 87 -10.48 6.51 -4.47
CA PRO A 87 -10.43 5.47 -5.50
C PRO A 87 -10.40 6.03 -6.94
N TYR A 88 -10.79 7.31 -7.11
CA TYR A 88 -10.74 8.05 -8.37
C TYR A 88 -9.37 8.67 -8.65
N ASP A 89 -8.49 8.74 -7.65
CA ASP A 89 -7.09 9.08 -7.88
C ASP A 89 -6.44 7.78 -8.36
N PHE A 90 -6.06 7.72 -9.64
CA PHE A 90 -5.48 6.52 -10.25
C PHE A 90 -3.95 6.55 -10.11
N PRO A 91 -3.34 5.90 -9.10
CA PRO A 91 -1.92 5.63 -9.12
C PRO A 91 -1.58 4.76 -10.32
N ALA A 92 -0.41 5.02 -10.90
CA ALA A 92 0.06 4.27 -12.05
C ALA A 92 0.73 2.98 -11.55
N ILE A 93 -0.07 1.96 -11.23
CA ILE A 93 0.46 0.67 -10.78
C ILE A 93 1.30 0.05 -11.89
N THR A 94 2.60 -0.07 -11.67
CA THR A 94 3.57 -0.66 -12.60
C THR A 94 4.05 -2.05 -12.18
N SER A 95 3.79 -2.42 -10.92
CA SER A 95 4.21 -3.70 -10.35
C SER A 95 3.09 -4.36 -9.56
N THR A 96 3.13 -5.69 -9.51
CA THR A 96 2.23 -6.53 -8.72
C THR A 96 3.05 -7.46 -7.85
N MET A 97 2.75 -7.46 -6.56
CA MET A 97 3.23 -8.44 -5.59
C MET A 97 2.10 -9.45 -5.36
N VAL A 98 2.41 -10.73 -5.47
CA VAL A 98 1.51 -11.83 -5.15
C VAL A 98 2.07 -12.55 -3.93
N ILE A 99 1.35 -12.47 -2.80
CA ILE A 99 1.69 -13.16 -1.57
C ILE A 99 0.95 -14.48 -1.56
N GLN A 100 1.68 -15.59 -1.61
CA GLN A 100 1.12 -16.93 -1.61
C GLN A 100 1.21 -17.51 -0.20
N THR A 101 0.06 -17.97 0.30
CA THR A 101 -0.04 -18.60 1.62
C THR A 101 -0.45 -20.06 1.48
N ASP A 102 -0.42 -20.79 2.59
CA ASP A 102 -0.94 -22.15 2.71
C ASP A 102 -2.45 -22.28 2.38
N ARG A 103 -3.16 -21.16 2.17
CA ARG A 103 -4.60 -21.14 1.90
C ARG A 103 -5.00 -20.48 0.60
N GLN A 104 -4.42 -19.33 0.29
CA GLN A 104 -4.80 -18.52 -0.86
C GLN A 104 -3.73 -17.49 -1.25
N ASP A 105 -3.96 -16.86 -2.39
CA ASP A 105 -3.09 -15.83 -2.94
C ASP A 105 -3.69 -14.44 -2.75
N TYR A 106 -2.83 -13.50 -2.34
CA TYR A 106 -3.19 -12.11 -2.18
C TYR A 106 -2.41 -11.23 -3.16
N LYS A 107 -3.08 -10.28 -3.79
CA LYS A 107 -2.48 -9.39 -4.78
C LYS A 107 -2.39 -7.96 -4.23
N VAL A 108 -1.20 -7.39 -4.34
CA VAL A 108 -0.90 -6.01 -3.97
C VAL A 108 -0.29 -5.33 -5.19
N GLY A 109 -1.00 -4.36 -5.76
CA GLY A 109 -0.45 -3.49 -6.80
C GLY A 109 0.39 -2.39 -6.16
N PHE A 110 1.52 -2.05 -6.78
CA PHE A 110 2.32 -0.92 -6.31
C PHE A 110 3.10 -0.24 -7.44
N ASP A 111 3.54 0.98 -7.15
CA ASP A 111 4.53 1.74 -7.92
C ASP A 111 5.48 2.45 -6.94
N ALA A 112 6.26 3.40 -7.46
CA ALA A 112 7.22 4.16 -6.67
C ALA A 112 6.63 4.97 -5.51
N ASN A 113 5.34 5.32 -5.52
CA ASN A 113 4.74 6.17 -4.48
C ASN A 113 3.37 5.70 -3.99
N SER A 114 2.86 4.58 -4.48
CA SER A 114 1.49 4.15 -4.25
C SER A 114 1.37 2.65 -4.07
N ILE A 115 0.36 2.25 -3.29
CA ILE A 115 -0.04 0.87 -3.06
C ILE A 115 -1.55 0.73 -3.29
N MET A 116 -1.93 -0.39 -3.86
CA MET A 116 -3.31 -0.78 -4.12
C MET A 116 -3.57 -2.20 -3.61
N ILE A 117 -4.61 -2.35 -2.78
CA ILE A 117 -5.07 -3.64 -2.26
C ILE A 117 -6.57 -3.72 -2.51
N GLY A 118 -7.00 -4.65 -3.36
CA GLY A 118 -8.40 -4.72 -3.81
C GLY A 118 -8.85 -3.40 -4.46
N SER A 119 -9.87 -2.75 -3.89
CA SER A 119 -10.35 -1.43 -4.34
C SER A 119 -9.69 -0.25 -3.61
N ASP A 120 -8.91 -0.52 -2.57
CA ASP A 120 -8.32 0.51 -1.73
C ASP A 120 -6.97 0.98 -2.27
N ARG A 121 -6.73 2.29 -2.14
CA ARG A 121 -5.58 2.97 -2.70
C ARG A 121 -4.90 3.80 -1.63
N TYR A 122 -3.58 3.77 -1.62
CA TYR A 122 -2.74 4.39 -0.61
C TYR A 122 -1.57 5.10 -1.29
N MET A 123 -1.24 6.28 -0.82
CA MET A 123 -0.06 7.04 -1.25
C MET A 123 0.97 7.04 -0.10
N VAL A 124 2.23 6.79 -0.42
CA VAL A 124 3.35 6.85 0.53
C VAL A 124 3.57 8.30 0.96
N THR A 125 3.74 8.54 2.27
CA THR A 125 3.76 9.91 2.84
C THR A 125 5.14 10.37 3.31
N ASP A 126 5.99 9.44 3.73
CA ASP A 126 7.24 9.77 4.44
C ASP A 126 8.47 9.73 3.52
N ASP A 127 8.44 8.87 2.51
CA ASP A 127 9.52 8.68 1.55
C ASP A 127 9.04 8.92 0.11
N TYR A 128 9.95 9.38 -0.75
CA TYR A 128 9.69 9.53 -2.19
C TYR A 128 9.72 8.19 -2.96
N LEU A 129 10.10 7.10 -2.28
CA LEU A 129 10.27 5.80 -2.90
C LEU A 129 9.65 4.71 -2.02
N ASN A 130 8.80 3.90 -2.62
CA ASN A 130 8.18 2.73 -2.03
C ASN A 130 9.26 1.80 -1.46
N ALA A 131 9.12 1.46 -0.19
CA ALA A 131 10.13 0.70 0.52
C ALA A 131 10.26 -0.75 0.01
N ILE A 132 9.19 -1.30 -0.58
CA ILE A 132 9.24 -2.60 -1.29
C ILE A 132 10.19 -2.51 -2.48
N GLU A 133 10.09 -1.47 -3.31
CA GLU A 133 11.00 -1.28 -4.45
C GLU A 133 12.45 -1.17 -3.99
N ARG A 134 12.71 -0.53 -2.84
CA ARG A 134 14.07 -0.45 -2.29
C ARG A 134 14.64 -1.82 -1.94
N VAL A 135 13.83 -2.70 -1.36
CA VAL A 135 14.24 -4.07 -1.08
C VAL A 135 14.56 -4.78 -2.40
N LEU A 136 13.66 -4.73 -3.38
CA LEU A 136 13.86 -5.38 -4.68
C LEU A 136 15.08 -4.89 -5.46
N ILE A 137 15.41 -3.60 -5.37
CA ILE A 137 16.60 -3.01 -6.03
C ILE A 137 17.89 -3.40 -5.32
N ARG A 138 17.84 -3.59 -4.00
CA ARG A 138 19.00 -3.91 -3.16
C ARG A 138 19.37 -5.39 -3.26
N GLU A 139 18.38 -6.26 -3.37
CA GLU A 139 18.58 -7.70 -3.47
C GLU A 139 18.96 -8.11 -4.90
N ASP A 140 19.91 -9.03 -5.03
CA ASP A 140 20.35 -9.60 -6.31
C ASP A 140 19.40 -10.72 -6.73
N LEU A 141 18.15 -10.35 -7.07
CA LEU A 141 17.10 -11.29 -7.45
C LEU A 141 17.26 -11.75 -8.90
N GLU A 142 16.98 -13.03 -9.15
CA GLU A 142 16.92 -13.57 -10.50
C GLU A 142 15.58 -13.19 -11.14
N TRP A 143 15.63 -12.35 -12.18
CA TRP A 143 14.45 -11.88 -12.92
C TRP A 143 14.31 -12.62 -14.25
N GLU A 144 13.13 -13.18 -14.47
CA GLU A 144 12.77 -13.85 -15.72
C GLU A 144 11.84 -12.98 -16.56
N ILE A 145 12.02 -12.99 -17.89
CA ILE A 145 11.13 -12.28 -18.81
C ILE A 145 9.96 -13.20 -19.17
N ILE A 146 8.73 -12.73 -18.94
CA ILE A 146 7.50 -13.47 -19.23
C ILE A 146 6.52 -12.64 -20.06
N GLU A 147 5.70 -13.32 -20.87
CA GLU A 147 4.51 -12.74 -21.50
C GLU A 147 3.36 -12.80 -20.48
N TYR A 148 3.31 -11.81 -19.59
CA TYR A 148 2.25 -11.67 -18.60
C TYR A 148 1.55 -10.33 -18.81
N THR A 149 0.22 -10.36 -18.76
CA THR A 149 -0.58 -9.13 -18.72
C THR A 149 -1.14 -9.06 -17.31
N PRO A 150 -0.64 -8.17 -16.42
CA PRO A 150 -0.95 -8.27 -15.00
C PRO A 150 -2.43 -8.07 -14.64
N PHE A 151 -3.24 -7.64 -15.60
CA PHE A 151 -4.59 -7.18 -15.35
C PHE A 151 -5.51 -7.43 -16.55
N ALA A 152 -6.10 -8.62 -16.64
CA ALA A 152 -7.42 -8.77 -17.26
C ALA A 152 -8.47 -8.54 -16.16
N TRP A 153 -9.01 -7.31 -16.09
CA TRP A 153 -10.19 -7.00 -15.27
C TRP A 153 -11.47 -7.18 -16.08
#